data_AF-A0AAU1ELJ2-F1
#
_entry.id   AF-A0AAU1ELJ2-F1
#
_cell.length_a   1.000
_cell.length_b   1.000
_cell.length_c   1.000
_cell.angle_alpha   90.00
_cell.angle_beta   90.00
_cell.angle_gamma   90.00
#
_symmetry.space_group_name_H-M   'P 1'
#
loop_
_entity.id
_entity.type
_entity.pdbx_description
1 polymer ?
#
loop_
_entity_poly.entity_id
_entity_poly.type
_entity_poly.pdbx_seq_one_letter_code
_entity_poly.pdbx_strand_id
1 'polypeptide(L)'
;MRLSLPDTFDVVLLQGEAECFTDQDVPGDAADAFTGKFGWDPRTENGSFLYVRVVPKTVRAWRGEPELRGRVIMRDGTWLE
;
A
#
# COMPACT_ATOMS: atom_id res chain seq x y z
N MET A 1 -2.86 -1.97 -9.39
CA MET A 1 -1.62 -1.45 -8.79
C MET A 1 -0.70 -2.60 -8.39
N ARG A 2 0.63 -2.44 -8.56
CA ARG A 2 1.64 -3.33 -7.98
C ARG A 2 2.64 -2.48 -7.21
N LEU A 3 2.94 -2.86 -5.97
CA LEU A 3 3.91 -2.17 -5.11
C LEU A 3 4.96 -3.18 -4.65
N SER A 4 6.21 -2.74 -4.64
CA SER A 4 7.37 -3.51 -4.19
C SER A 4 8.02 -2.75 -3.05
N LEU A 5 8.17 -3.38 -1.89
CA LEU A 5 8.67 -2.81 -0.64
C LEU A 5 9.51 -3.86 0.10
N PRO A 6 10.31 -3.50 1.11
CA PRO A 6 11.17 -2.33 1.13
C PRO A 6 12.37 -2.45 0.17
N ASP A 7 13.00 -3.63 0.06
CA ASP A 7 14.23 -3.84 -0.69
C ASP A 7 14.24 -5.16 -1.49
N THR A 8 15.41 -5.55 -2.02
CA THR A 8 15.56 -6.73 -2.89
C THR A 8 15.82 -8.04 -2.14
N PHE A 9 16.10 -7.98 -0.84
CA PHE A 9 16.43 -9.15 -0.02
C PHE A 9 15.31 -9.52 0.94
N ASP A 10 14.72 -8.53 1.62
CA ASP A 10 13.51 -8.67 2.43
C ASP A 10 12.36 -8.05 1.64
N VAL A 11 11.67 -8.89 0.88
CA VAL A 11 10.76 -8.44 -0.18
C VAL A 11 9.31 -8.63 0.25
N VAL A 12 8.52 -7.58 0.07
CA VAL A 12 7.06 -7.57 0.08
C VAL A 12 6.58 -7.06 -1.28
N LEU A 13 5.94 -7.94 -2.04
CA LEU A 13 5.29 -7.61 -3.30
C LEU A 13 3.78 -7.73 -3.13
N LEU A 14 3.08 -6.61 -3.31
CA LEU A 14 1.64 -6.56 -3.20
C LEU A 14 0.99 -6.10 -4.50
N GLN A 15 -0.08 -6.80 -4.88
CA GLN A 15 -0.93 -6.48 -6.02
C GLN A 15 -2.34 -6.22 -5.50
N GLY A 16 -2.95 -5.14 -5.95
CA GLY A 16 -4.27 -4.73 -5.51
C GLY A 16 -4.95 -3.77 -6.48
N GLU A 17 -6.21 -3.49 -6.18
CA GLU A 17 -6.97 -2.43 -6.82
C GLU A 17 -6.57 -1.09 -6.19
N ALA A 18 -6.55 -0.03 -7.00
CA ALA A 18 -6.27 1.31 -6.52
C ALA A 18 -7.45 2.20 -6.82
N GLU A 19 -7.82 2.99 -5.83
CA GLU A 19 -8.82 4.05 -5.94
C GLU A 19 -8.13 5.37 -5.60
N CYS A 20 -8.39 6.38 -6.43
CA CYS A 20 -7.80 7.69 -6.29
C CYS A 20 -8.84 8.64 -5.71
N PHE A 21 -8.42 9.46 -4.74
CA PHE A 21 -9.24 10.50 -4.14
C PHE A 21 -8.56 11.85 -4.31
N THR A 22 -9.36 12.87 -4.60
CA THR A 22 -8.92 14.26 -4.49
C THR A 22 -8.81 14.67 -3.02
N ASP A 23 -8.35 15.89 -2.77
CA ASP A 23 -8.38 16.54 -1.45
C ASP A 23 -9.81 16.67 -0.88
N GLN A 24 -10.81 16.86 -1.75
CA GLN A 24 -12.21 16.99 -1.35
C GLN A 24 -12.91 15.64 -1.12
N ASP A 25 -12.50 14.60 -1.83
CA ASP A 25 -13.19 13.30 -1.81
C ASP A 25 -12.58 12.29 -0.82
N VAL A 26 -11.35 12.53 -0.36
CA VAL A 26 -10.65 11.59 0.52
C VAL A 26 -11.37 11.48 1.89
N PRO A 27 -11.54 10.26 2.43
CA PRO A 27 -12.04 10.10 3.80
C PRO A 27 -11.17 10.88 4.79
N GLY A 28 -11.79 11.76 5.59
CA GLY A 28 -11.07 12.69 6.46
C GLY A 28 -10.17 11.99 7.48
N ASP A 29 -10.65 10.89 8.07
CA ASP A 29 -9.87 10.06 9.00
C ASP A 29 -8.62 9.45 8.35
N ALA A 30 -8.73 9.01 7.08
CA ALA A 30 -7.60 8.50 6.32
C ALA A 30 -6.58 9.59 5.98
N ALA A 31 -7.04 10.79 5.59
CA ALA A 31 -6.17 11.92 5.30
C ALA A 31 -5.43 12.40 6.56
N ASP A 32 -6.13 12.50 7.70
CA ASP A 32 -5.52 12.89 8.97
C ASP A 32 -4.53 11.84 9.46
N ALA A 33 -4.84 10.55 9.31
CA ALA A 33 -3.90 9.46 9.61
C ALA A 33 -2.66 9.49 8.71
N PHE A 34 -2.81 9.82 7.43
CA PHE A 34 -1.69 10.01 6.51
C PHE A 34 -0.79 11.16 6.97
N THR A 35 -1.37 12.33 7.23
CA THR A 35 -0.64 13.50 7.73
C THR A 35 0.07 13.20 9.05
N GLY A 36 -0.60 12.54 9.99
CA GLY A 36 0.00 12.14 11.27
C GLY A 36 1.17 11.17 11.12
N LYS A 37 1.11 10.27 10.12
CA LYS A 37 2.18 9.29 9.85
C LYS A 37 3.38 9.89 9.13
N PHE A 38 3.16 10.78 8.16
CA PHE A 38 4.20 11.27 7.26
C PHE A 38 4.65 12.71 7.55
N GLY A 39 3.93 13.43 8.41
CA GLY A 39 4.23 14.84 8.75
C GLY A 39 3.96 15.82 7.62
N TRP A 40 3.28 15.37 6.56
CA TRP A 40 2.99 16.15 5.36
C TRP A 40 1.52 16.00 5.00
N ASP A 41 0.83 17.13 4.80
CA ASP A 41 -0.57 17.18 4.40
C ASP A 41 -0.71 17.68 2.94
N PRO A 42 -0.94 16.76 1.98
CA PRO A 42 -1.18 17.12 0.58
C PRO A 42 -2.30 18.15 0.37
N ARG A 43 -3.28 18.25 1.28
CA ARG A 43 -4.42 19.18 1.17
C ARG A 43 -4.02 20.64 1.39
N THR A 44 -2.86 20.87 1.99
CA THR A 44 -2.34 22.23 2.27
C THR A 44 -1.42 22.76 1.19
N GLU A 45 -1.10 21.95 0.19
CA GLU A 45 -0.21 22.31 -0.89
C GLU A 45 -0.92 23.12 -1.98
N ASN A 46 -0.16 24.00 -2.66
CA ASN A 46 -0.69 24.74 -3.81
C ASN A 46 -0.84 23.87 -5.08
N GLY A 47 -0.20 22.70 -5.10
CA GLY A 47 -0.25 21.76 -6.22
C GLY A 47 -1.38 20.73 -6.06
N SER A 48 -1.88 20.19 -7.17
CA SER A 48 -2.89 19.12 -7.12
C SER A 48 -2.25 17.77 -6.81
N PHE A 49 -2.59 17.21 -5.65
CA PHE A 49 -2.21 15.86 -5.24
C PHE A 49 -3.41 14.92 -5.24
N LEU A 50 -3.13 13.62 -5.39
CA LEU A 50 -4.13 12.56 -5.25
C LEU A 50 -3.72 11.61 -4.12
N TYR A 51 -4.68 11.27 -3.28
CA TYR A 51 -4.56 10.14 -2.37
C TYR A 51 -4.84 8.86 -3.13
N VAL A 52 -3.98 7.85 -2.99
CA VAL A 52 -4.16 6.55 -3.65
C VAL A 52 -4.36 5.49 -2.59
N ARG A 53 -5.59 4.99 -2.47
CA ARG A 53 -5.94 3.87 -1.59
C ARG A 53 -5.77 2.58 -2.37
N VAL A 54 -4.87 1.71 -1.90
CA VAL A 54 -4.67 0.38 -2.49
C VAL A 54 -5.31 -0.68 -1.60
N VAL A 55 -6.21 -1.48 -2.17
CA VAL A 55 -6.81 -2.65 -1.51
C VAL A 55 -6.07 -3.90 -1.99
N PRO A 56 -5.23 -4.54 -1.16
CA PRO A 56 -4.46 -5.72 -1.56
C PRO A 56 -5.37 -6.89 -1.92
N LYS A 57 -5.05 -7.57 -3.02
CA LYS A 57 -5.67 -8.84 -3.44
C LYS A 57 -4.69 -10.00 -3.38
N THR A 58 -3.40 -9.72 -3.56
CA THR A 58 -2.33 -10.71 -3.42
C THR A 58 -1.16 -10.06 -2.72
N VAL A 59 -0.62 -10.73 -1.72
CA VAL A 59 0.61 -10.34 -1.03
C VAL A 59 1.57 -11.50 -1.10
N ARG A 60 2.79 -11.19 -1.52
CA ARG A 60 3.93 -12.10 -1.42
C ARG A 60 4.98 -11.48 -0.52
N ALA A 61 5.51 -12.25 0.42
CA ALA A 61 6.61 -11.84 1.27
C ALA A 61 7.65 -12.96 1.33
N TRP A 62 8.93 -12.60 1.25
CA TRP A 62 10.04 -13.55 1.44
C TRP A 62 11.33 -12.82 1.77
N ARG A 63 12.16 -13.47 2.57
CA ARG A 63 13.53 -13.08 2.84
C ARG A 63 14.51 -14.09 2.25
N GLY A 64 15.14 -13.71 1.13
CA GLY A 64 16.09 -14.56 0.41
C GLY A 64 15.49 -15.84 -0.18
N GLU A 65 16.36 -16.74 -0.64
CA GLU A 65 15.97 -17.99 -1.32
C GLU A 65 15.12 -18.95 -0.46
N PRO A 66 15.43 -19.19 0.84
CA PRO A 66 14.73 -20.21 1.61
C PRO A 66 13.22 -20.00 1.73
N GLU A 67 12.78 -18.74 1.69
CA GLU A 67 11.37 -18.36 1.83
C GLU A 67 10.63 -18.24 0.49
N LEU A 68 11.29 -18.51 -0.65
CA LEU A 68 10.63 -18.45 -1.96
C LEU A 68 9.47 -19.44 -2.06
N ARG A 69 9.59 -20.61 -1.44
CA ARG A 69 8.48 -21.55 -1.26
C ARG A 69 7.64 -21.07 -0.07
N GLY A 70 6.34 -20.91 -0.28
CA GLY A 70 5.44 -20.38 0.75
C GLY A 70 5.29 -18.86 0.75
N ARG A 71 6.06 -18.14 -0.09
CA ARG A 71 6.03 -16.67 -0.16
C ARG A 71 4.67 -16.02 -0.39
N VAL A 72 3.65 -16.73 -0.85
CA VAL A 72 2.31 -16.14 -1.05
C VAL A 72 1.57 -16.24 0.26
N ILE A 73 1.30 -15.12 0.90
CA ILE A 73 0.66 -15.04 2.23
C ILE A 73 -0.74 -14.44 2.19
N MET A 74 -1.17 -13.92 1.03
CA MET A 74 -2.56 -13.54 0.77
C MET A 74 -2.96 -13.90 -0.66
N ARG A 75 -4.18 -14.43 -0.83
CA ARG A 75 -4.84 -14.65 -2.13
C ARG A 75 -6.27 -14.16 -2.10
N ASP A 76 -6.71 -13.55 -3.21
CA ASP A 76 -8.06 -13.02 -3.39
C ASP A 76 -8.54 -12.12 -2.23
N GLY A 77 -7.61 -11.34 -1.65
CA GLY A 77 -7.86 -10.45 -0.51
C GLY A 77 -7.94 -11.14 0.85
N THR A 78 -7.70 -12.45 0.92
CA THR A 78 -7.75 -13.25 2.15
C THR A 78 -6.35 -13.70 2.55
N TRP A 79 -5.98 -13.48 3.81
CA TRP A 79 -4.72 -13.98 4.37
C TRP A 79 -4.74 -15.51 4.44
N LEU A 80 -3.61 -16.14 4.13
CA LEU A 80 -3.44 -17.59 4.24
C LEU A 80 -2.88 -17.93 5.63
N GLU A 81 -3.31 -19.05 6.20
CA GLU A 81 -2.76 -19.63 7.44
C GLU A 81 -1.41 -20.30 7.22
#